data_AF-A0A2V7VTA9-F1
#
_entry.id   AF-A0A2V7VTA9-F1
#
_cell.length_a   1.000
_cell.length_b   1.000
_cell.length_c   1.000
_cell.angle_alpha   90.00
_cell.angle_beta   90.00
_cell.angle_gamma   90.00
#
_symmetry.space_group_name_H-M   'P 1'
#
loop_
_entity.id
_entity.type
_entity.pdbx_description
1 polymer ?
#
loop_
_entity_poly.entity_id
_entity_poly.type
_entity_poly.pdbx_seq_one_letter_code
_entity_poly.pdbx_strand_id
1 'polypeptide(L)'
;MAVARSGILWRRIFAVLLIASAISYYRYQQNEFPHGGSRTGIVYGVIGLGLIYLLAFFAIRKRWYKSTLGTLEQWLQSHIYLGLLAFVILLMHTGGRFNDKIAITTFILVFIVVASGAVGAVLYVTVPRMLTEVESNLTVEEISDQLNQLAKNMARLSSGRSTPFQRIYDEVMKESSPGGLAGWRLLLQRGRRRKKGYDSGDWPRLLALVPKEEQEELRQLLVFSRQRKELLLRLVFQQRYKNVLEFWLYIHVPFTVALLAFAALHVIAVFYYGRIRW
;
A
#
# COMPACT_ATOMS: atom_id res chain seq x y z
N MET A 1 21.98 1.96 -8.98
CA MET A 1 21.75 2.96 -10.06
C MET A 1 20.66 2.58 -11.09
N ALA A 2 20.08 1.38 -11.08
CA ALA A 2 18.94 1.02 -11.95
C ALA A 2 17.56 1.52 -11.44
N VAL A 3 17.46 1.79 -10.14
CA VAL A 3 16.22 2.09 -9.39
C VAL A 3 15.58 3.43 -9.80
N ALA A 4 16.37 4.48 -10.05
CA ALA A 4 15.81 5.79 -10.44
C ALA A 4 15.38 5.87 -11.92
N ARG A 5 15.83 4.95 -12.77
CA ARG A 5 15.63 5.03 -14.23
C ARG A 5 14.29 4.44 -14.70
N SER A 6 13.75 3.46 -14.00
CA SER A 6 12.47 2.81 -14.30
C SER A 6 11.30 3.79 -14.29
N GLY A 7 11.23 4.65 -13.25
CA GLY A 7 10.16 5.63 -13.12
C GLY A 7 10.19 6.68 -14.23
N ILE A 8 11.39 7.06 -14.66
CA ILE A 8 11.59 7.99 -15.77
C ILE A 8 11.16 7.36 -17.10
N LEU A 9 11.48 6.07 -17.32
CA LEU A 9 11.11 5.35 -18.53
C LEU A 9 9.59 5.26 -18.69
N TRP A 10 8.87 4.74 -17.70
CA TRP A 10 7.41 4.57 -17.80
C TRP A 10 6.67 5.90 -17.86
N ARG A 11 7.17 6.95 -17.18
CA ARG A 11 6.64 8.30 -17.32
C ARG A 11 6.78 8.83 -18.75
N ARG A 12 7.92 8.59 -19.41
CA ARG A 12 8.15 8.98 -20.80
C ARG A 12 7.24 8.20 -21.76
N ILE A 13 7.15 6.88 -21.58
CA ILE A 13 6.24 6.03 -22.38
C ILE A 13 4.80 6.53 -22.23
N PHE A 14 4.35 6.76 -21.00
CA PHE A 14 3.03 7.32 -20.72
C PHE A 14 2.82 8.67 -21.41
N ALA A 15 3.75 9.60 -21.29
CA ALA A 15 3.63 10.93 -21.90
C ALA A 15 3.54 10.84 -23.43
N VAL A 16 4.37 10.01 -24.07
CA VAL A 16 4.34 9.81 -25.53
C VAL A 16 3.00 9.21 -25.97
N LEU A 17 2.54 8.15 -25.28
CA LEU A 17 1.26 7.51 -25.60
C LEU A 17 0.08 8.45 -25.37
N LEU A 18 0.09 9.21 -24.27
CA LEU A 18 -0.94 10.20 -23.96
C LEU A 18 -1.01 11.30 -25.02
N ILE A 19 0.13 11.85 -25.43
CA ILE A 19 0.22 12.86 -26.49
C ILE A 19 -0.26 12.26 -27.82
N ALA A 20 0.16 11.05 -28.16
CA ALA A 20 -0.29 10.38 -29.39
C ALA A 20 -1.81 10.15 -29.39
N SER A 21 -2.38 9.68 -28.28
CA SER A 21 -3.83 9.52 -28.11
C SER A 21 -4.56 10.86 -28.19
N ALA A 22 -4.02 11.93 -27.59
CA ALA A 22 -4.60 13.27 -27.64
C ALA A 22 -4.60 13.85 -29.06
N ILE A 23 -3.50 13.73 -29.81
CA ILE A 23 -3.42 14.16 -31.22
C ILE A 23 -4.40 13.34 -32.07
N SER A 24 -4.46 12.02 -31.86
CA SER A 24 -5.40 11.14 -32.55
C SER A 24 -6.85 11.55 -32.28
N TYR A 25 -7.20 11.84 -31.03
CA TYR A 25 -8.55 12.24 -30.65
C TYR A 25 -8.91 13.64 -31.17
N TYR A 26 -7.96 14.58 -31.18
CA TYR A 26 -8.15 15.89 -31.78
C TYR A 26 -8.48 15.77 -33.27
N ARG A 27 -7.72 14.96 -34.02
CA ARG A 27 -8.01 14.72 -35.45
C ARG A 27 -9.36 14.04 -35.67
N TYR A 28 -9.71 13.09 -34.80
CA TYR A 28 -11.01 12.42 -34.83
C TYR A 28 -12.16 13.42 -34.70
N GLN A 29 -12.09 14.34 -33.72
CA GLN A 29 -13.11 15.37 -33.50
C GLN A 29 -13.27 16.35 -34.67
N GLN A 30 -12.20 16.60 -35.44
CA GLN A 30 -12.27 17.47 -36.63
C GLN A 30 -12.98 16.80 -37.81
N ASN A 31 -12.90 15.47 -37.92
CA ASN A 31 -13.43 14.73 -39.07
C ASN A 31 -14.87 14.23 -38.84
N GLU A 32 -15.19 13.84 -37.61
CA GLU A 32 -16.49 13.28 -37.26
C GLU A 32 -16.82 13.54 -35.78
N PHE A 33 -18.09 13.50 -35.41
CA PHE A 33 -18.50 13.71 -34.02
C PHE A 33 -18.10 12.49 -33.17
N PRO A 34 -17.34 12.64 -32.06
CA PRO A 34 -16.89 11.49 -31.28
C PRO A 34 -18.00 10.72 -30.56
N HIS A 35 -18.06 9.41 -30.75
CA HIS A 35 -18.87 8.48 -29.97
C HIS A 35 -18.35 7.03 -30.05
N GLY A 36 -18.76 6.17 -29.11
CA GLY A 36 -18.24 4.79 -29.01
C GLY A 36 -18.60 3.87 -30.17
N GLY A 37 -19.67 4.17 -30.90
CA GLY A 37 -20.09 3.40 -32.07
C GLY A 37 -19.40 3.76 -33.40
N SER A 38 -18.58 4.82 -33.46
CA SER A 38 -17.87 5.16 -34.71
C SER A 38 -16.71 4.19 -34.94
N ARG A 39 -16.15 4.16 -36.16
CA ARG A 39 -14.97 3.33 -36.46
C ARG A 39 -13.80 3.66 -35.53
N THR A 40 -13.51 4.94 -35.36
CA THR A 40 -12.42 5.42 -34.51
C THR A 40 -12.71 5.17 -33.02
N GLY A 41 -13.96 5.37 -32.61
CA GLY A 41 -14.45 5.05 -31.26
C GLY A 41 -14.24 3.58 -30.90
N ILE A 42 -14.60 2.66 -31.81
CA ILE A 42 -14.40 1.22 -31.62
C ILE A 42 -12.91 0.88 -31.44
N VAL A 43 -12.02 1.51 -32.21
CA VAL A 43 -10.56 1.31 -32.05
C VAL A 43 -10.10 1.70 -30.64
N TYR A 44 -10.54 2.84 -30.10
CA TYR A 44 -10.26 3.19 -28.71
C TYR A 44 -10.83 2.18 -27.73
N GLY A 45 -12.04 1.68 -27.97
CA GLY A 45 -12.68 0.64 -27.15
C GLY A 45 -11.86 -0.65 -27.10
N VAL A 46 -11.38 -1.13 -28.26
CA VAL A 46 -10.54 -2.33 -28.37
C VAL A 46 -9.20 -2.14 -27.67
N ILE A 47 -8.55 -0.98 -27.86
CA ILE A 47 -7.29 -0.66 -27.17
C ILE A 47 -7.50 -0.60 -25.66
N GLY A 48 -8.54 0.10 -25.20
CA GLY A 48 -8.87 0.23 -23.78
C GLY A 48 -9.19 -1.11 -23.12
N LEU A 49 -9.98 -1.96 -23.81
CA LEU A 49 -10.26 -3.32 -23.37
C LEU A 49 -8.98 -4.15 -23.28
N GLY A 50 -8.14 -4.12 -24.32
CA GLY A 50 -6.85 -4.80 -24.33
C GLY A 50 -5.95 -4.37 -23.16
N LEU A 51 -5.90 -3.07 -22.85
CA LEU A 51 -5.18 -2.56 -21.69
C LEU A 51 -5.74 -3.07 -20.36
N ILE A 52 -7.08 -3.08 -20.18
CA ILE A 52 -7.71 -3.63 -18.96
C ILE A 52 -7.32 -5.10 -18.77
N TYR A 53 -7.44 -5.93 -19.83
CA TYR A 53 -7.09 -7.35 -19.76
C TYR A 53 -5.59 -7.55 -19.51
N LEU A 54 -4.72 -6.74 -20.12
CA LEU A 54 -3.29 -6.77 -19.88
C LEU A 54 -2.96 -6.47 -18.41
N LEU A 55 -3.60 -5.44 -17.84
CA LEU A 55 -3.43 -5.06 -16.44
C LEU A 55 -3.92 -6.15 -15.48
N ALA A 56 -5.05 -6.79 -15.78
CA ALA A 56 -5.58 -7.91 -15.01
C ALA A 56 -4.67 -9.15 -15.10
N PHE A 57 -4.17 -9.46 -16.30
CA PHE A 57 -3.22 -10.55 -16.50
C PHE A 57 -1.94 -10.35 -15.68
N PHE A 58 -1.42 -9.12 -15.63
CA PHE A 58 -0.26 -8.79 -14.80
C PHE A 58 -0.53 -9.03 -13.31
N ALA A 59 -1.74 -8.73 -12.82
CA ALA A 59 -2.12 -8.98 -11.44
C ALA A 59 -2.17 -10.47 -11.08
N ILE A 60 -2.67 -11.33 -11.99
CA ILE A 60 -2.74 -12.79 -11.80
C ILE A 60 -1.34 -13.40 -11.86
N ARG A 61 -0.56 -13.06 -12.90
CA ARG A 61 0.78 -13.62 -13.13
C ARG A 61 1.71 -13.46 -11.93
N LYS A 62 1.67 -12.29 -11.27
CA LYS A 62 2.48 -12.01 -10.07
C LYS A 62 2.25 -13.02 -8.93
N ARG A 63 1.06 -13.60 -8.83
CA ARG A 63 0.72 -14.58 -7.78
C ARG A 63 1.18 -16.00 -8.12
N TRP A 64 1.42 -16.31 -9.40
CA TRP A 64 1.60 -17.68 -9.87
C TRP A 64 3.04 -18.00 -10.32
N TYR A 65 3.83 -17.00 -10.74
CA TYR A 65 5.17 -17.23 -11.29
C TYR A 65 6.27 -16.37 -10.64
N LYS A 66 7.31 -17.02 -10.13
CA LYS A 66 8.60 -16.39 -9.78
C LYS A 66 9.35 -16.04 -11.07
N SER A 67 9.00 -14.93 -11.73
CA SER A 67 9.62 -14.51 -12.98
C SER A 67 10.80 -13.55 -12.75
N THR A 68 11.80 -13.62 -13.61
CA THR A 68 12.98 -12.71 -13.69
C THR A 68 12.75 -11.48 -14.57
N LEU A 69 11.59 -11.36 -15.22
CA LEU A 69 11.27 -10.26 -16.14
C LEU A 69 10.82 -9.01 -15.36
N GLY A 70 11.75 -8.11 -15.07
CA GLY A 70 11.48 -6.77 -14.52
C GLY A 70 11.36 -6.72 -12.99
N THR A 71 11.75 -5.59 -12.40
CA THR A 71 11.70 -5.39 -10.93
C THR A 71 10.27 -5.11 -10.46
N LEU A 72 9.93 -5.46 -9.21
CA LEU A 72 8.62 -5.18 -8.61
C LEU A 72 8.18 -3.72 -8.79
N GLU A 73 9.15 -2.80 -8.71
CA GLU A 73 8.93 -1.38 -8.93
C GLU A 73 8.54 -1.04 -10.38
N GLN A 74 9.23 -1.62 -11.37
CA GLN A 74 8.88 -1.44 -12.79
C GLN A 74 7.47 -1.93 -13.09
N TRP A 75 7.07 -3.05 -12.49
CA TRP A 75 5.71 -3.59 -12.61
C TRP A 75 4.66 -2.67 -12.00
N LEU A 76 4.92 -2.12 -10.82
CA LEU A 76 3.99 -1.19 -10.19
C LEU A 76 3.85 0.10 -11.02
N GLN A 77 4.97 0.64 -11.51
CA GLN A 77 4.97 1.83 -12.35
C GLN A 77 4.21 1.59 -13.66
N SER A 78 4.48 0.48 -14.36
CA SER A 78 3.77 0.14 -15.59
C SER A 78 2.26 0.02 -15.34
N HIS A 79 1.86 -0.64 -14.25
CA HIS A 79 0.45 -0.81 -13.89
C HIS A 79 -0.26 0.53 -13.64
N ILE A 80 0.37 1.44 -12.89
CA ILE A 80 -0.20 2.77 -12.59
C ILE A 80 -0.35 3.60 -13.88
N TYR A 81 0.71 3.71 -14.67
CA TYR A 81 0.71 4.53 -15.88
C TYR A 81 -0.21 3.98 -16.98
N LEU A 82 -0.18 2.66 -17.21
CA LEU A 82 -1.07 2.02 -18.19
C LEU A 82 -2.53 2.02 -17.71
N GLY A 83 -2.80 1.91 -16.41
CA GLY A 83 -4.14 2.05 -15.85
C GLY A 83 -4.72 3.45 -16.07
N LEU A 84 -3.91 4.49 -15.84
CA LEU A 84 -4.32 5.87 -16.13
C LEU A 84 -4.52 6.10 -17.64
N LEU A 85 -3.66 5.52 -18.49
CA LEU A 85 -3.81 5.61 -19.94
C LEU A 85 -5.10 4.90 -20.41
N ALA A 86 -5.41 3.72 -19.87
CA ALA A 86 -6.62 2.99 -20.18
C ALA A 86 -7.88 3.82 -19.84
N PHE A 87 -7.88 4.51 -18.69
CA PHE A 87 -8.96 5.43 -18.32
C PHE A 87 -9.17 6.54 -19.36
N VAL A 88 -8.09 7.21 -19.77
CA VAL A 88 -8.17 8.28 -20.78
C VAL A 88 -8.67 7.75 -22.12
N ILE A 89 -8.15 6.61 -22.58
CA ILE A 89 -8.57 5.98 -23.83
C ILE A 89 -10.05 5.57 -23.78
N LEU A 90 -10.53 5.04 -22.65
CA LEU A 90 -11.94 4.67 -22.49
C LEU A 90 -12.85 5.90 -22.41
N LEU A 91 -12.37 7.00 -21.81
CA LEU A 91 -13.08 8.28 -21.88
C LEU A 91 -13.20 8.76 -23.33
N MET A 92 -12.12 8.68 -24.12
CA MET A 92 -12.11 8.99 -25.56
C MET A 92 -13.04 8.07 -26.36
N HIS A 93 -13.12 6.78 -26.00
CA HIS A 93 -14.07 5.83 -26.60
C HIS A 93 -15.52 6.32 -26.43
N THR A 94 -15.92 6.79 -25.24
CA THR A 94 -17.30 7.26 -25.02
C THR A 94 -17.64 8.52 -25.83
N GLY A 95 -16.65 9.35 -26.18
CA GLY A 95 -16.87 10.68 -26.72
C GLY A 95 -17.64 11.61 -25.77
N GLY A 96 -17.68 11.28 -24.47
CA GLY A 96 -18.49 11.98 -23.46
C GLY A 96 -19.97 11.63 -23.47
N ARG A 97 -20.39 10.58 -24.20
CA ARG A 97 -21.79 10.17 -24.31
C ARG A 97 -22.05 8.84 -23.62
N PHE A 98 -23.17 8.80 -22.90
CA PHE A 98 -23.57 7.68 -22.07
C PHE A 98 -25.06 7.35 -22.30
N ASN A 99 -25.32 6.47 -23.27
CA ASN A 99 -26.70 6.14 -23.68
C ASN A 99 -27.16 4.74 -23.22
N ASP A 100 -26.24 3.93 -22.72
CA ASP A 100 -26.49 2.56 -22.29
C ASP A 100 -26.16 2.40 -20.80
N LYS A 101 -27.07 1.80 -20.04
CA LYS A 101 -26.90 1.54 -18.60
C LYS A 101 -25.71 0.62 -18.33
N ILE A 102 -25.45 -0.35 -19.21
CA ILE A 102 -24.30 -1.25 -19.06
C ILE A 102 -23.02 -0.45 -19.28
N ALA A 103 -22.93 0.34 -20.36
CA ALA A 103 -21.80 1.23 -20.62
C ALA A 103 -21.49 2.19 -19.46
N ILE A 104 -22.52 2.84 -18.90
CA ILE A 104 -22.40 3.73 -17.73
C ILE A 104 -21.82 2.97 -16.55
N THR A 105 -22.38 1.80 -16.24
CA THR A 105 -21.95 0.99 -15.09
C THR A 105 -20.50 0.53 -15.26
N THR A 106 -20.13 0.07 -16.46
CA THR A 106 -18.75 -0.29 -16.81
C THR A 106 -17.81 0.90 -16.62
N PHE A 107 -18.18 2.10 -17.09
CA PHE A 107 -17.36 3.29 -16.94
C PHE A 107 -17.18 3.73 -15.47
N ILE A 108 -18.25 3.65 -14.65
CA ILE A 108 -18.17 3.89 -13.21
C ILE A 108 -17.21 2.88 -12.54
N LEU A 109 -17.27 1.60 -12.93
CA LEU A 109 -16.34 0.58 -12.44
C LEU A 109 -14.89 0.89 -12.83
N VAL A 110 -14.63 1.33 -14.07
CA VAL A 110 -13.29 1.79 -14.48
C VAL A 110 -12.82 2.92 -13.56
N PHE A 111 -13.66 3.93 -13.33
CA PHE A 111 -13.31 5.05 -12.45
C PHE A 111 -13.00 4.60 -11.02
N ILE A 112 -13.81 3.72 -10.42
CA ILE A 112 -13.58 3.19 -9.07
C ILE A 112 -12.26 2.41 -9.01
N VAL A 113 -11.97 1.56 -10.00
CA VAL A 113 -10.73 0.78 -10.07
C VAL A 113 -9.51 1.71 -10.21
N VAL A 114 -9.58 2.73 -11.05
CA VAL A 114 -8.48 3.70 -11.25
C VAL A 114 -8.26 4.55 -10.00
N ALA A 115 -9.33 5.07 -9.39
CA ALA A 115 -9.25 5.86 -8.16
C ALA A 115 -8.71 5.04 -6.99
N SER A 116 -9.20 3.81 -6.80
CA SER A 116 -8.67 2.90 -5.78
C SER A 116 -7.22 2.48 -6.07
N GLY A 117 -6.84 2.34 -7.34
CA GLY A 117 -5.45 2.11 -7.77
C GLY A 117 -4.53 3.27 -7.41
N ALA A 118 -4.98 4.53 -7.59
CA ALA A 118 -4.25 5.71 -7.17
C ALA A 118 -4.04 5.77 -5.64
N VAL A 119 -5.08 5.41 -4.87
CA VAL A 119 -4.95 5.24 -3.40
C VAL A 119 -3.91 4.18 -3.07
N GLY A 120 -3.93 3.03 -3.74
CA GLY A 120 -2.94 1.97 -3.59
C GLY A 120 -1.52 2.43 -3.88
N ALA A 121 -1.31 3.24 -4.91
CA ALA A 121 -0.02 3.83 -5.25
C ALA A 121 0.51 4.76 -4.14
N VAL A 122 -0.36 5.62 -3.59
CA VAL A 122 -0.02 6.51 -2.46
C VAL A 122 0.35 5.70 -1.22
N LEU A 123 -0.42 4.65 -0.90
CA LEU A 123 -0.11 3.73 0.19
C LEU A 123 1.27 3.08 -0.04
N TYR A 124 1.53 2.57 -1.24
CA TYR A 124 2.80 1.91 -1.55
C TYR A 124 4.02 2.82 -1.43
N VAL A 125 3.92 4.11 -1.75
CA VAL A 125 5.06 5.05 -1.63
C VAL A 125 5.23 5.52 -0.18
N THR A 126 4.14 5.66 0.57
CA THR A 126 4.17 6.19 1.94
C THR A 126 4.62 5.14 2.96
N VAL A 127 4.21 3.89 2.77
CA VAL A 127 4.43 2.79 3.72
C VAL A 127 5.92 2.42 3.92
N PRO A 128 6.72 2.18 2.87
CA PRO A 128 8.11 1.76 3.01
C PRO A 128 9.03 2.85 3.56
N ARG A 129 8.77 4.13 3.24
CA ARG A 129 9.59 5.26 3.73
C ARG A 129 9.58 5.36 5.26
N MET A 130 8.48 4.97 5.90
CA MET A 130 8.35 4.91 7.35
C MET A 130 9.04 3.69 7.97
N LEU A 131 9.26 2.64 7.19
CA LEU A 131 9.94 1.40 7.61
C LEU A 131 11.46 1.47 7.39
N THR A 132 11.95 2.19 6.38
CA THR A 132 13.39 2.34 6.11
C THR A 132 14.15 3.19 7.12
N GLU A 133 13.48 4.07 7.88
CA GLU A 133 14.08 4.68 9.08
C GLU A 133 14.32 3.66 10.20
N VAL A 134 13.73 2.47 10.07
CA VAL A 134 13.72 1.38 11.05
C VAL A 134 14.26 0.13 10.35
N GLU A 135 15.47 0.23 9.81
CA GLU A 135 16.13 -0.85 9.08
C GLU A 135 16.32 -2.07 10.00
N SER A 136 15.60 -3.16 9.75
CA SER A 136 15.95 -4.50 10.21
C SER A 136 15.43 -5.51 9.21
N ASN A 137 16.33 -6.36 8.71
CA ASN A 137 16.03 -7.52 7.86
C ASN A 137 15.35 -8.67 8.61
N LEU A 138 14.85 -8.41 9.82
CA LEU A 138 14.26 -9.43 10.69
C LEU A 138 12.82 -9.71 10.29
N THR A 139 12.50 -10.99 10.19
CA THR A 139 11.15 -11.52 10.03
C THR A 139 10.30 -11.27 11.28
N VAL A 140 8.98 -11.36 11.15
CA VAL A 140 8.05 -11.17 12.28
C VAL A 140 8.32 -12.21 13.38
N GLU A 141 8.67 -13.42 12.98
CA GLU A 141 9.06 -14.52 13.85
C GLU A 141 10.35 -14.19 14.63
N GLU A 142 11.40 -13.75 13.95
CA GLU A 142 12.66 -13.35 14.61
C GLU A 142 12.47 -12.18 15.58
N ILE A 143 11.63 -11.20 15.23
CA ILE A 143 11.30 -10.09 16.14
C ILE A 143 10.56 -10.62 17.37
N SER A 144 9.60 -11.54 17.17
CA SER A 144 8.85 -12.15 18.27
C SER A 144 9.75 -12.95 19.21
N ASP A 145 10.72 -13.69 18.67
CA ASP A 145 11.71 -14.43 19.44
C ASP A 145 12.64 -13.51 20.24
N GLN A 146 13.14 -12.44 19.62
CA GLN A 146 13.96 -11.43 20.33
C GLN A 146 13.17 -10.74 21.45
N LEU A 147 11.89 -10.42 21.22
CA LEU A 147 11.01 -9.87 22.25
C LEU A 147 10.83 -10.82 23.43
N ASN A 148 10.64 -12.11 23.15
CA ASN A 148 10.55 -13.15 24.18
C ASN A 148 11.86 -13.31 24.96
N GLN A 149 13.02 -13.25 24.28
CA GLN A 149 14.33 -13.31 24.94
C GLN A 149 14.57 -12.10 25.85
N LEU A 150 14.28 -10.89 25.37
CA LEU A 150 14.39 -9.67 26.17
C LEU A 150 13.47 -9.71 27.40
N ALA A 151 12.23 -10.17 27.24
CA ALA A 151 11.31 -10.34 28.36
C ALA A 151 11.84 -11.33 29.41
N LYS A 152 12.40 -12.47 28.99
CA LYS A 152 13.05 -13.44 29.89
C LYS A 152 14.25 -12.85 30.61
N ASN A 153 15.10 -12.10 29.91
CA ASN A 153 16.28 -11.47 30.49
C ASN A 153 15.91 -10.41 31.53
N MET A 154 14.90 -9.58 31.23
CA MET A 154 14.38 -8.59 32.18
C MET A 154 13.78 -9.25 33.42
N ALA A 155 13.01 -10.34 33.26
CA ALA A 155 12.44 -11.09 34.38
C ALA A 155 13.51 -11.74 35.27
N ARG A 156 14.62 -12.22 34.67
CA ARG A 156 15.78 -12.74 35.42
C ARG A 156 16.47 -11.65 36.22
N LEU A 157 16.67 -10.47 35.63
CA LEU A 157 17.28 -9.32 36.33
C LEU A 157 16.44 -8.85 37.52
N SER A 158 15.11 -8.87 37.40
CA SER A 158 14.18 -8.45 38.46
C SER A 158 13.96 -9.47 39.57
N SER A 159 14.30 -10.75 39.35
CA SER A 159 14.03 -11.82 40.30
C SER A 159 14.80 -11.61 41.60
N GLY A 160 14.08 -11.61 42.74
CA GLY A 160 14.69 -11.47 44.07
C GLY A 160 15.19 -10.06 44.41
N ARG A 161 14.85 -9.04 43.60
CA ARG A 161 15.23 -7.64 43.83
C ARG A 161 14.25 -6.90 44.73
N SER A 162 14.67 -5.75 45.23
CA SER A 162 13.90 -4.87 46.11
C SER A 162 12.50 -4.50 45.57
N THR A 163 11.57 -4.16 46.47
CA THR A 163 10.21 -3.73 46.09
C THR A 163 10.20 -2.53 45.13
N PRO A 164 11.04 -1.48 45.31
CA PRO A 164 11.14 -0.39 44.35
C PRO A 164 11.56 -0.86 42.94
N PHE A 165 12.51 -1.79 42.84
CA PHE A 165 12.94 -2.37 41.58
C PHE A 165 11.80 -3.10 40.87
N GLN A 166 11.06 -3.95 41.60
CA GLN A 166 9.94 -4.71 41.04
C GLN A 166 8.82 -3.80 40.53
N ARG A 167 8.53 -2.69 41.23
CA ARG A 167 7.55 -1.69 40.76
C ARG A 167 7.96 -1.07 39.43
N ILE A 168 9.25 -0.71 39.28
CA ILE A 168 9.77 -0.14 38.03
C ILE A 168 9.69 -1.18 36.90
N TYR A 169 10.05 -2.43 37.17
CA TYR A 169 9.89 -3.53 36.23
C TYR A 169 8.43 -3.68 35.76
N ASP A 170 7.46 -3.72 36.69
CA ASP A 170 6.04 -3.87 36.36
C ASP A 170 5.51 -2.70 35.53
N GLU A 171 5.91 -1.47 35.87
CA GLU A 171 5.52 -0.27 35.14
C GLU A 171 6.05 -0.29 33.70
N VAL A 172 7.34 -0.61 33.55
CA VAL A 172 8.01 -0.78 32.25
C VAL A 172 7.34 -1.87 31.41
N MET A 173 7.01 -3.00 32.02
CA MET A 173 6.35 -4.12 31.34
C MET A 173 4.93 -3.76 30.88
N LYS A 174 4.18 -3.00 31.70
CA LYS A 174 2.85 -2.48 31.36
C LYS A 174 2.89 -1.45 30.24
N GLU A 175 3.81 -0.49 30.29
CA GLU A 175 3.94 0.56 29.27
C GLU A 175 4.31 -0.02 27.90
N SER A 176 5.07 -1.11 27.89
CA SER A 176 5.46 -1.82 26.68
C SER A 176 4.32 -2.63 26.06
N SER A 177 3.16 -2.80 26.71
CA SER A 177 2.02 -3.50 26.11
C SER A 177 1.11 -2.51 25.37
N PRO A 178 1.13 -2.46 24.03
CA PRO A 178 0.24 -1.56 23.30
C PRO A 178 -1.21 -2.02 23.46
N GLY A 179 -2.06 -1.19 24.07
CA GLY A 179 -3.50 -1.44 24.12
C GLY A 179 -4.12 -1.57 22.71
N GLY A 180 -5.24 -2.29 22.57
CA GLY A 180 -5.80 -2.66 21.26
C GLY A 180 -6.04 -1.51 20.27
N LEU A 181 -6.34 -0.30 20.78
CA LEU A 181 -6.54 0.94 19.99
C LEU A 181 -5.26 1.78 19.83
N ALA A 182 -4.19 1.48 20.58
CA ALA A 182 -2.94 2.23 20.53
C ALA A 182 -2.25 2.13 19.16
N GLY A 183 -2.40 1.00 18.47
CA GLY A 183 -1.84 0.77 17.13
C GLY A 183 -2.36 1.76 16.07
N TRP A 184 -3.65 2.09 16.08
CA TRP A 184 -4.23 3.08 15.15
C TRP A 184 -3.76 4.50 15.48
N ARG A 185 -3.64 4.81 16.77
CA ARG A 185 -3.15 6.10 17.25
C ARG A 185 -1.69 6.33 16.88
N LEU A 186 -0.87 5.28 16.83
CA LEU A 186 0.54 5.32 16.43
C LEU A 186 0.73 5.59 14.93
N LEU A 187 -0.13 5.07 14.06
CA LEU A 187 -0.10 5.37 12.62
C LEU A 187 -0.56 6.79 12.31
N LEU A 188 -1.57 7.28 13.04
CA LEU A 188 -2.12 8.62 12.85
C LEU A 188 -1.24 9.71 13.49
N GLN A 189 -0.45 9.37 14.52
CA GLN A 189 0.55 10.26 15.10
C GLN A 189 1.81 10.35 14.23
N ARG A 190 1.65 11.02 13.08
CA ARG A 190 2.74 11.50 12.25
C ARG A 190 3.67 12.39 13.10
N GLY A 191 4.91 11.95 13.32
CA GLY A 191 6.01 12.82 13.77
C GLY A 191 5.96 13.38 15.20
N ARG A 192 4.96 13.07 16.03
CA ARG A 192 5.04 13.41 17.46
C ARG A 192 5.82 12.35 18.20
N ARG A 193 7.15 12.55 18.33
CA ARG A 193 8.00 11.95 19.38
C ARG A 193 7.24 12.06 20.70
N ARG A 194 6.54 11.00 21.10
CA ARG A 194 5.72 11.05 22.30
C ARG A 194 6.65 10.73 23.46
N LYS A 195 6.92 11.76 24.27
CA LYS A 195 7.60 11.79 25.58
C LYS A 195 6.91 10.90 26.66
N LYS A 196 6.40 9.73 26.31
CA LYS A 196 5.78 8.78 27.25
C LYS A 196 6.53 7.46 27.17
N GLY A 197 7.60 7.44 27.92
CA GLY A 197 8.55 6.37 28.15
C GLY A 197 9.65 7.00 28.97
N TYR A 198 10.19 6.30 29.97
CA TYR A 198 11.33 6.75 30.75
C TYR A 198 12.42 7.31 29.82
N ASP A 199 12.41 8.64 29.66
CA ASP A 199 13.35 9.31 28.80
C ASP A 199 14.70 9.20 29.49
N SER A 200 15.78 9.27 28.72
CA SER A 200 17.16 9.22 29.22
C SER A 200 17.39 10.20 30.40
N GLY A 201 16.57 11.26 30.49
CA GLY A 201 16.57 12.24 31.57
C GLY A 201 15.93 11.81 32.90
N ASP A 202 15.10 10.77 32.94
CA ASP A 202 14.47 10.26 34.17
C ASP A 202 15.23 9.09 34.82
N TRP A 203 16.25 8.56 34.14
CA TRP A 203 17.07 7.46 34.65
C TRP A 203 17.76 7.79 35.97
N PRO A 204 18.32 9.00 36.19
CA PRO A 204 18.92 9.35 37.47
C PRO A 204 17.92 9.31 38.63
N ARG A 205 16.66 9.71 38.37
CA ARG A 205 15.58 9.68 39.37
C ARG A 205 15.21 8.25 39.73
N LEU A 206 15.09 7.38 38.72
CA LEU A 206 14.82 5.96 38.93
C LEU A 206 15.92 5.25 39.70
N LEU A 207 17.17 5.52 39.35
CA LEU A 207 18.33 4.91 40.01
C LEU A 207 18.43 5.34 41.48
N ALA A 208 18.00 6.56 41.81
CA ALA A 208 17.96 7.03 43.19
C ALA A 208 16.90 6.34 44.07
N LEU A 209 15.89 5.69 43.47
CA LEU A 209 14.83 4.97 44.20
C LEU A 209 15.24 3.55 44.63
N VAL A 210 16.39 3.08 44.17
CA VAL A 210 16.85 1.70 44.30
C VAL A 210 18.18 1.66 45.06
N PRO A 211 18.44 0.63 45.90
CA PRO A 211 19.72 0.47 46.61
C PRO A 211 20.92 0.52 45.66
N LYS A 212 22.07 1.03 46.13
CA LYS A 212 23.27 1.23 45.28
C LYS A 212 23.75 -0.07 44.64
N GLU A 213 23.52 -1.20 45.31
CA GLU A 213 23.90 -2.54 44.89
C GLU A 213 23.06 -3.05 43.71
N GLU A 214 21.86 -2.51 43.49
CA GLU A 214 20.92 -2.90 42.44
C GLU A 214 20.85 -1.88 41.28
N GLN A 215 21.58 -0.76 41.38
CA GLN A 215 21.54 0.31 40.39
C GLN A 215 22.06 -0.13 39.01
N GLU A 216 23.05 -1.00 38.97
CA GLU A 216 23.62 -1.46 37.70
C GLU A 216 22.65 -2.40 36.97
N GLU A 217 22.00 -3.31 37.68
CA GLU A 217 20.96 -4.17 37.12
C GLU A 217 19.74 -3.36 36.68
N LEU A 218 19.41 -2.27 37.39
CA LEU A 218 18.34 -1.38 36.97
C LEU A 218 18.70 -0.67 35.66
N ARG A 219 19.95 -0.21 35.49
CA ARG A 219 20.41 0.36 34.21
C ARG A 219 20.27 -0.66 33.08
N GLN A 220 20.70 -1.90 33.30
CA GLN A 220 20.56 -2.97 32.31
C GLN A 220 19.10 -3.25 31.97
N LEU A 221 18.20 -3.27 32.96
CA LEU A 221 16.76 -3.41 32.76
C LEU A 221 16.19 -2.28 31.91
N LEU A 222 16.58 -1.03 32.17
CA LEU A 222 16.13 0.13 31.40
C LEU A 222 16.64 0.11 29.95
N VAL A 223 17.86 -0.38 29.73
CA VAL A 223 18.40 -0.60 28.38
C VAL A 223 17.57 -1.67 27.64
N PHE A 224 17.33 -2.82 28.27
CA PHE A 224 16.53 -3.90 27.66
C PHE A 224 15.07 -3.47 27.41
N SER A 225 14.49 -2.70 28.32
CA SER A 225 13.17 -2.08 28.15
C SER A 225 13.10 -1.22 26.89
N ARG A 226 14.10 -0.36 26.69
CA ARG A 226 14.18 0.50 25.51
C ARG A 226 14.30 -0.30 24.22
N GLN A 227 15.19 -1.30 24.19
CA GLN A 227 15.35 -2.21 23.05
C GLN A 227 14.06 -2.95 22.72
N ARG A 228 13.37 -3.49 23.74
CA ARG A 228 12.09 -4.18 23.60
C ARG A 228 10.99 -3.26 23.05
N LYS A 229 10.87 -2.04 23.59
CA LYS A 229 9.89 -1.05 23.13
C LYS A 229 10.12 -0.68 21.67
N GLU A 230 11.38 -0.51 21.28
CA GLU A 230 11.74 -0.24 19.90
C GLU A 230 11.30 -1.38 18.99
N LEU A 231 11.71 -2.62 19.27
CA LEU A 231 11.31 -3.83 18.52
C LEU A 231 9.79 -4.01 18.41
N LEU A 232 9.04 -3.76 19.49
CA LEU A 232 7.58 -3.81 19.48
C LEU A 232 6.96 -2.79 18.54
N LEU A 233 7.46 -1.56 18.54
CA LEU A 233 7.01 -0.54 17.62
C LEU A 233 7.27 -1.00 16.18
N ARG A 234 8.45 -1.57 15.89
CA ARG A 234 8.77 -2.12 14.56
C ARG A 234 7.75 -3.17 14.12
N LEU A 235 7.47 -4.15 14.98
CA LEU A 235 6.52 -5.24 14.71
C LEU A 235 5.11 -4.69 14.47
N VAL A 236 4.63 -3.78 15.32
CA VAL A 236 3.30 -3.18 15.17
C VAL A 236 3.21 -2.42 13.86
N PHE A 237 4.21 -1.61 13.51
CA PHE A 237 4.22 -0.88 12.25
C PHE A 237 4.24 -1.84 11.05
N GLN A 238 5.16 -2.80 11.01
CA GLN A 238 5.25 -3.81 9.94
C GLN A 238 3.93 -4.55 9.75
N GLN A 239 3.33 -5.08 10.82
CA GLN A 239 2.08 -5.82 10.74
C GLN A 239 0.92 -4.94 10.26
N ARG A 240 0.82 -3.70 10.76
CA ARG A 240 -0.28 -2.81 10.38
C ARG A 240 -0.17 -2.37 8.92
N TYR A 241 1.04 -2.11 8.44
CA TYR A 241 1.26 -1.79 7.04
C TYR A 241 0.86 -2.93 6.11
N LYS A 242 1.21 -4.18 6.48
CA LYS A 242 0.73 -5.37 5.80
C LYS A 242 -0.80 -5.42 5.78
N ASN A 243 -1.45 -5.24 6.93
CA ASN A 243 -2.91 -5.26 7.04
C ASN A 243 -3.59 -4.18 6.19
N VAL A 244 -3.03 -2.96 6.13
CA VAL A 244 -3.58 -1.87 5.30
C VAL A 244 -3.48 -2.20 3.81
N LEU A 245 -2.35 -2.75 3.35
CA LEU A 245 -2.18 -3.17 1.96
C LEU A 245 -3.11 -4.36 1.62
N GLU A 246 -3.28 -5.31 2.52
CA GLU A 246 -4.22 -6.44 2.37
C GLU A 246 -5.67 -5.95 2.30
N PHE A 247 -6.06 -5.01 3.16
CA PHE A 247 -7.39 -4.41 3.12
C PHE A 247 -7.64 -3.65 1.82
N TRP A 248 -6.65 -2.90 1.34
CA TRP A 248 -6.75 -2.24 0.03
C TRP A 248 -6.94 -3.26 -1.10
N LEU A 249 -6.18 -4.36 -1.11
CA LEU A 249 -6.35 -5.43 -2.10
C LEU A 249 -7.73 -6.07 -2.03
N TYR A 250 -8.28 -6.24 -0.82
CA TYR A 250 -9.62 -6.78 -0.60
C TYR A 250 -10.73 -5.91 -1.21
N ILE A 251 -10.52 -4.61 -1.32
CA ILE A 251 -11.44 -3.69 -2.00
C ILE A 251 -11.16 -3.63 -3.50
N HIS A 252 -9.91 -3.41 -3.89
CA HIS A 252 -9.54 -3.14 -5.28
C HIS A 252 -9.81 -4.35 -6.21
N VAL A 253 -9.48 -5.58 -5.76
CA VAL A 253 -9.57 -6.78 -6.60
C VAL A 253 -11.03 -7.12 -6.97
N PRO A 254 -12.02 -7.15 -6.06
CA PRO A 254 -13.41 -7.39 -6.42
C PRO A 254 -13.96 -6.38 -7.45
N PHE A 255 -13.63 -5.10 -7.32
CA PHE A 255 -14.03 -4.10 -8.32
C PHE A 255 -13.38 -4.35 -9.68
N THR A 256 -12.13 -4.81 -9.73
CA THR A 256 -11.49 -5.22 -10.98
C THR A 256 -12.17 -6.44 -11.60
N VAL A 257 -12.57 -7.43 -10.80
CA VAL A 257 -13.33 -8.60 -11.29
C VAL A 257 -14.69 -8.18 -11.84
N ALA A 258 -15.40 -7.32 -11.11
CA ALA A 258 -16.68 -6.75 -11.58
C ALA A 258 -16.48 -5.96 -12.89
N LEU A 259 -15.43 -5.15 -12.98
CA LEU A 259 -15.07 -4.43 -14.21
C LEU A 259 -14.87 -5.37 -15.39
N LEU A 260 -14.12 -6.46 -15.22
CA LEU A 260 -13.91 -7.44 -16.30
C LEU A 260 -15.23 -8.07 -16.77
N ALA A 261 -16.09 -8.45 -15.84
CA ALA A 261 -17.40 -9.02 -16.15
C ALA A 261 -18.29 -8.01 -16.91
N PHE A 262 -18.38 -6.77 -16.42
CA PHE A 262 -19.17 -5.72 -17.05
C PHE A 262 -18.59 -5.25 -18.40
N ALA A 263 -17.27 -5.24 -18.56
CA ALA A 263 -16.63 -4.97 -19.84
C ALA A 263 -16.99 -6.05 -20.88
N ALA A 264 -16.93 -7.33 -20.50
CA ALA A 264 -17.37 -8.42 -21.37
C ALA A 264 -18.87 -8.32 -21.72
N LEU A 265 -19.73 -8.06 -20.73
CA LEU A 265 -21.16 -7.86 -20.95
C LEU A 265 -21.44 -6.66 -21.87
N HIS A 266 -20.72 -5.56 -21.71
CA HIS A 266 -20.86 -4.38 -22.57
C HIS A 266 -20.51 -4.72 -24.02
N VAL A 267 -19.39 -5.41 -24.25
CA VAL A 267 -18.98 -5.84 -25.60
C VAL A 267 -20.03 -6.77 -26.21
N ILE A 268 -20.49 -7.78 -25.47
CA ILE A 268 -21.54 -8.71 -25.94
C ILE A 268 -22.84 -7.96 -26.26
N ALA A 269 -23.27 -7.04 -25.38
CA ALA A 269 -24.49 -6.26 -25.58
C ALA A 269 -24.41 -5.39 -26.83
N VAL A 270 -23.28 -4.72 -27.07
CA VAL A 270 -23.07 -3.92 -28.28
C VAL A 270 -23.09 -4.80 -29.54
N PHE A 271 -22.48 -5.99 -29.53
CA PHE A 271 -22.52 -6.89 -30.67
C PHE A 271 -23.90 -7.53 -30.91
N TYR A 272 -24.64 -7.85 -29.86
CA TYR A 272 -25.95 -8.49 -29.97
C TYR A 272 -27.05 -7.48 -30.33
N TYR A 273 -27.16 -6.38 -29.58
CA TYR A 273 -28.20 -5.37 -29.77
C TYR A 273 -27.84 -4.33 -30.84
N GLY A 274 -26.55 -4.03 -31.04
CA GLY A 274 -26.09 -3.12 -32.09
C GLY A 274 -26.20 -3.70 -33.50
N ARG A 275 -26.40 -5.02 -33.63
CA ARG A 275 -26.66 -5.69 -34.91
C ARG A 275 -28.13 -5.63 -35.34
N ILE A 276 -29.04 -5.19 -34.45
CA ILE A 276 -30.51 -5.16 -34.69
C ILE A 276 -30.98 -3.79 -35.20
N ARG A 277 -30.08 -2.80 -35.32
CA ARG A 277 -30.39 -1.48 -35.88
C ARG A 277 -29.47 -1.14 -37.05
N TRP A 278 -29.76 -1.74 -38.20
CA TRP A 278 -29.35 -1.27 -39.52
C TRP A 278 -30.54 -1.41 -40.46
#